data_AF-A0A6L7KK84-F1
#
_entry.id   AF-A0A6L7KK84-F1
#
_cell.length_a   1.000
_cell.length_b   1.000
_cell.length_c   1.000
_cell.angle_alpha   90.00
_cell.angle_beta   90.00
_cell.angle_gamma   90.00
#
_symmetry.space_group_name_H-M   'P 1'
#
loop_
_entity.id
_entity.type
_entity.pdbx_description
1 polymer ?
#
loop_
_entity_poly.entity_id
_entity_poly.type
_entity_poly.pdbx_seq_one_letter_code
_entity_poly.pdbx_strand_id
1 'polypeptide(L)'
;MKTFAAILTLTNAALGTDAVAADCWNLTFENVPFTACEIDPAAEDVRLFLNDADGRRFSTFENIAEHAGAHGHQLVFAMNAGMYHPNRIPVGLYVEDGIELAPVVTREGPGNFGLLPNGVFCLNDGIAGIVESRSFVRSRASCSFATQSGPMLVIDGQL
;
A
#
# COMPACT_ATOMS: atom_id res chain seq x y z
N MET A 1 26.58 43.95 46.54
CA MET A 1 26.58 42.68 45.77
C MET A 1 25.32 42.70 44.92
N LYS A 2 25.41 42.83 43.58
CA LYS A 2 24.24 42.97 42.70
C LYS A 2 23.97 41.63 42.02
N THR A 3 22.81 41.04 42.32
CA THR A 3 22.31 39.82 41.69
C THR A 3 21.85 40.14 40.26
N PHE A 4 22.26 39.35 39.29
CA PHE A 4 21.73 39.37 37.92
C PHE A 4 20.89 38.11 37.71
N ALA A 5 19.69 38.28 37.15
CA ALA A 5 18.87 37.19 36.64
C ALA A 5 18.79 37.36 35.11
N ALA A 6 19.03 36.26 34.38
CA ALA A 6 18.86 36.19 32.94
C ALA A 6 17.76 35.17 32.62
N ILE A 7 16.77 35.58 31.84
CA ILE A 7 15.75 34.70 31.29
C ILE A 7 16.23 34.28 29.90
N LEU A 8 16.55 33.00 29.74
CA LEU A 8 16.84 32.40 28.45
C LEU A 8 15.50 32.00 27.81
N THR A 9 15.00 32.80 26.88
CA THR A 9 13.86 32.40 26.04
C THR A 9 14.33 31.29 25.09
N LEU A 10 14.00 30.04 25.43
CA LEU A 10 14.04 28.91 24.51
C LEU A 10 13.04 29.20 23.38
N THR A 11 13.56 29.71 22.26
CA THR A 11 12.84 29.75 21.01
C THR A 11 12.70 28.30 20.54
N ASN A 12 11.51 27.75 20.70
CA ASN A 12 11.12 26.50 20.05
C ASN A 12 11.10 26.76 18.55
N ALA A 13 12.25 26.62 17.90
CA ALA A 13 12.30 26.47 16.45
C ALA A 13 11.61 25.12 16.17
N ALA A 14 10.34 25.18 15.77
CA ALA A 14 9.66 24.04 15.20
C ALA A 14 10.45 23.66 13.94
N LEU A 15 11.30 22.65 14.07
CA LEU A 15 11.83 21.92 12.93
C LEU A 15 10.59 21.32 12.25
N GLY A 16 10.11 21.96 11.20
CA GLY A 16 9.15 21.35 10.31
C GLY A 16 9.82 20.10 9.78
N THR A 17 9.36 18.94 10.22
CA THR A 17 9.62 17.71 9.49
C THR A 17 8.90 17.88 8.16
N ASP A 18 9.65 18.08 7.09
CA ASP A 18 9.10 17.92 5.74
C ASP A 18 8.47 16.53 5.73
N ALA A 19 7.14 16.48 5.60
CA ALA A 19 6.45 15.22 5.40
C ALA A 19 7.03 14.64 4.10
N VAL A 20 7.72 13.51 4.21
CA VAL A 20 8.10 12.71 3.05
C VAL A 20 6.80 12.23 2.42
N ALA A 21 6.37 12.93 1.38
CA ALA A 21 5.32 12.47 0.49
C ALA A 21 5.98 11.64 -0.61
N ALA A 22 5.34 10.56 -1.02
CA ALA A 22 5.70 9.79 -2.21
C ALA A 22 6.17 10.70 -3.36
N ASP A 23 7.36 10.40 -3.91
CA ASP A 23 7.89 11.18 -5.03
C ASP A 23 7.18 10.74 -6.30
N CYS A 24 6.31 11.60 -6.83
CA CYS A 24 5.49 11.31 -8.00
C CYS A 24 5.87 12.21 -9.17
N TRP A 25 6.03 11.64 -10.36
CA TRP A 25 6.33 12.36 -11.59
C TRP A 25 5.51 11.86 -12.78
N ASN A 26 5.34 12.75 -13.75
CA ASN A 26 4.73 12.39 -15.03
C ASN A 26 5.80 11.83 -15.97
N LEU A 27 5.47 10.75 -16.68
CA LEU A 27 6.27 10.24 -17.78
C LEU A 27 5.37 9.94 -18.98
N THR A 28 5.97 9.88 -20.16
CA THR A 28 5.28 9.45 -21.38
C THR A 28 6.04 8.26 -21.97
N PHE A 29 5.33 7.17 -22.20
CA PHE A 29 5.86 5.97 -22.86
C PHE A 29 4.96 5.63 -24.04
N GLU A 30 5.55 5.46 -25.24
CA GLU A 30 4.80 5.21 -26.48
C GLU A 30 3.66 6.21 -26.76
N ASN A 31 3.87 7.49 -26.44
CA ASN A 31 2.87 8.57 -26.50
C ASN A 31 1.66 8.41 -25.55
N VAL A 32 1.75 7.52 -24.57
CA VAL A 32 0.77 7.37 -23.50
C VAL A 32 1.32 8.03 -22.23
N PRO A 33 0.59 8.99 -21.62
CA PRO A 33 1.01 9.60 -20.37
C PRO A 33 0.75 8.66 -19.18
N PHE A 34 1.68 8.62 -18.26
CA PHE A 34 1.59 7.91 -16.98
C PHE A 34 2.02 8.82 -15.83
N THR A 35 1.55 8.50 -14.63
CA THR A 35 2.09 9.00 -13.38
C THR A 35 2.78 7.84 -12.69
N ALA A 36 4.07 7.99 -12.38
CA ALA A 36 4.82 7.06 -11.54
C ALA A 36 5.03 7.69 -10.18
N CYS A 37 4.95 6.87 -9.14
CA CYS A 37 5.26 7.27 -7.77
C CYS A 37 6.25 6.27 -7.18
N GLU A 38 7.29 6.77 -6.54
CA GLU A 38 8.22 5.98 -5.74
C GLU A 38 7.88 6.16 -4.25
N ILE A 39 7.81 5.04 -3.53
CA ILE A 39 7.43 4.97 -2.13
C ILE A 39 8.46 4.09 -1.42
N ASP A 40 9.05 4.60 -0.34
CA ASP A 40 9.89 3.80 0.54
C ASP A 40 9.01 3.22 1.66
N PRO A 41 8.67 1.92 1.64
CA PRO A 41 7.83 1.33 2.69
C PRO A 41 8.47 1.39 4.08
N ALA A 42 9.79 1.60 4.20
CA ALA A 42 10.46 1.74 5.50
C ALA A 42 10.26 3.14 6.12
N ALA A 43 9.95 4.14 5.30
CA ALA A 43 9.74 5.52 5.73
C ALA A 43 8.27 5.96 5.66
N GLU A 44 7.49 5.36 4.76
CA GLU A 44 6.10 5.70 4.48
C GLU A 44 5.15 4.56 4.83
N ASP A 45 3.96 4.92 5.34
CA ASP A 45 2.95 3.95 5.77
C ASP A 45 2.06 3.54 4.59
N VAL A 46 2.32 2.35 4.05
CA VAL A 46 1.56 1.77 2.94
C VAL A 46 0.61 0.71 3.47
N ARG A 47 -0.69 0.88 3.19
CA ARG A 47 -1.76 -0.02 3.64
C ARG A 47 -2.72 -0.36 2.51
N LEU A 48 -3.50 -1.42 2.73
CA LEU A 48 -4.68 -1.73 1.93
C LEU A 48 -5.94 -1.34 2.72
N PHE A 49 -6.98 -0.95 1.99
CA PHE A 49 -8.27 -0.57 2.57
C PHE A 49 -9.41 -1.24 1.81
N LEU A 50 -10.24 -2.01 2.52
CA LEU A 50 -11.44 -2.62 1.95
C LEU A 50 -12.70 -2.22 2.71
N ASN A 51 -12.71 -2.41 4.04
CA ASN A 51 -13.83 -2.09 4.93
C ASN A 51 -13.40 -1.16 6.04
N ASP A 52 -14.33 -0.33 6.52
CA ASP A 52 -14.21 0.32 7.81
C ASP A 52 -14.50 -0.67 8.97
N ALA A 53 -14.34 -0.17 10.20
CA ALA A 53 -14.57 -0.94 11.43
C ALA A 53 -16.02 -1.43 11.60
N ASP A 54 -16.99 -0.79 10.94
CA ASP A 54 -18.41 -1.19 10.94
C ASP A 54 -18.74 -2.21 9.82
N GLY A 55 -17.73 -2.62 9.05
CA GLY A 55 -17.85 -3.55 7.93
C GLY A 55 -18.40 -2.91 6.65
N ARG A 56 -18.47 -1.58 6.57
CA ARG A 56 -18.89 -0.86 5.37
C ARG A 56 -17.70 -0.67 4.45
N ARG A 57 -17.91 -0.84 3.14
CA ARG A 57 -16.85 -0.71 2.14
C ARG A 57 -16.41 0.75 1.98
N PHE A 58 -15.12 1.04 2.06
CA PHE A 58 -14.57 2.38 1.81
C PHE A 58 -14.98 2.94 0.45
N SER A 59 -14.86 2.12 -0.60
CA SER A 59 -15.39 2.39 -1.95
C SER A 59 -14.83 3.58 -2.74
N THR A 60 -14.35 4.64 -2.10
CA THR A 60 -13.77 5.83 -2.73
C THR A 60 -12.53 6.29 -1.97
N PHE A 61 -11.66 7.07 -2.63
CA PHE A 61 -10.44 7.58 -2.01
C PHE A 61 -10.73 8.67 -0.98
N GLU A 62 -11.82 9.42 -1.14
CA GLU A 62 -12.27 10.44 -0.17
C GLU A 62 -12.59 9.81 1.18
N ASN A 63 -13.30 8.68 1.20
CA ASN A 63 -13.60 7.97 2.44
C ASN A 63 -12.34 7.44 3.13
N ILE A 64 -11.33 7.02 2.35
CA ILE A 64 -10.02 6.62 2.88
C ILE A 64 -9.29 7.84 3.44
N ALA A 65 -9.31 8.98 2.75
CA ALA A 65 -8.68 10.22 3.19
C ALA A 65 -9.32 10.76 4.50
N GLU A 66 -10.65 10.73 4.60
CA GLU A 66 -11.39 11.10 5.82
C GLU A 66 -11.04 10.17 6.98
N HIS A 67 -11.01 8.86 6.73
CA HIS A 67 -10.61 7.88 7.73
C HIS A 67 -9.17 8.08 8.19
N ALA A 68 -8.23 8.26 7.27
CA ALA A 68 -6.84 8.58 7.59
C ALA A 68 -6.75 9.86 8.45
N GLY A 69 -7.44 10.92 8.03
CA GLY A 69 -7.51 12.20 8.75
C GLY A 69 -8.04 12.06 10.17
N ALA A 70 -9.11 11.27 10.36
CA ALA A 70 -9.67 10.99 11.68
C ALA A 70 -8.69 10.25 12.61
N HIS A 71 -7.70 9.55 12.05
CA HIS A 71 -6.65 8.84 12.78
C HIS A 71 -5.32 9.59 12.81
N GLY A 72 -5.30 10.88 12.46
CA GLY A 72 -4.09 11.71 12.52
C GLY A 72 -3.10 11.46 11.37
N HIS A 73 -3.55 10.79 10.32
CA HIS A 73 -2.77 10.56 9.10
C HIS A 73 -3.25 11.47 7.96
N GLN A 74 -2.38 11.72 6.99
CA GLN A 74 -2.75 12.39 5.74
C GLN A 74 -2.58 11.40 4.59
N LEU A 75 -3.61 11.26 3.75
CA LEU A 75 -3.49 10.49 2.52
C LEU A 75 -2.71 11.29 1.47
N VAL A 76 -1.48 10.86 1.18
CA VAL A 76 -0.59 11.52 0.20
C VAL A 76 -0.74 10.95 -1.22
N PHE A 77 -1.10 9.66 -1.32
CA PHE A 77 -1.28 8.95 -2.57
C PHE A 77 -2.26 7.78 -2.38
N ALA A 78 -3.02 7.44 -3.42
CA ALA A 78 -3.83 6.23 -3.48
C ALA A 78 -4.05 5.79 -4.93
N MET A 79 -4.13 4.48 -5.14
CA MET A 79 -4.58 3.87 -6.40
C MET A 79 -5.41 2.63 -6.11
N ASN A 80 -6.08 2.10 -7.14
CA ASN A 80 -6.71 0.79 -7.04
C ASN A 80 -5.65 -0.31 -6.86
N ALA A 81 -6.02 -1.37 -6.14
CA ALA A 81 -5.16 -2.54 -5.91
C ALA A 81 -5.64 -3.73 -6.78
N GLY A 82 -5.86 -4.89 -6.17
CA GLY A 82 -6.32 -6.11 -6.85
C GLY A 82 -7.76 -6.04 -7.39
N MET A 83 -8.13 -7.08 -8.14
CA MET A 83 -9.47 -7.23 -8.72
C MET A 83 -10.53 -7.61 -7.68
N TYR A 84 -11.77 -7.21 -7.94
CA TYR A 84 -12.94 -7.56 -7.13
C TYR A 84 -14.11 -8.07 -8.00
N HIS A 85 -14.94 -8.95 -7.43
CA HIS A 85 -16.22 -9.37 -8.00
C HIS A 85 -17.25 -8.23 -7.97
N PRO A 86 -18.36 -8.27 -8.73
CA PRO A 86 -19.35 -7.17 -8.75
C PRO A 86 -19.89 -6.74 -7.37
N ASN A 87 -19.85 -7.63 -6.37
CA ASN A 87 -20.20 -7.34 -4.97
C ASN A 87 -19.02 -6.77 -4.13
N ARG A 88 -17.93 -6.35 -4.79
CA ARG A 88 -16.71 -5.78 -4.20
C ARG A 88 -15.97 -6.71 -3.24
N ILE A 89 -16.09 -8.03 -3.42
CA ILE A 89 -15.25 -9.01 -2.73
C ILE A 89 -13.99 -9.25 -3.57
N PRO A 90 -12.77 -9.31 -2.96
CA PRO A 90 -11.54 -9.61 -3.69
C PRO A 90 -11.61 -10.93 -4.48
N VAL A 91 -11.04 -10.95 -5.68
CA VAL A 91 -11.02 -12.14 -6.56
C VAL A 91 -9.98 -13.17 -6.12
N GLY A 92 -8.87 -12.73 -5.54
CA GLY A 92 -7.83 -13.59 -4.98
C GLY A 92 -7.37 -13.10 -3.62
N LEU A 93 -6.14 -13.45 -3.23
CA LEU A 93 -5.63 -13.16 -1.88
C LEU A 93 -5.89 -11.71 -1.50
N TYR A 94 -6.47 -11.53 -0.32
CA TYR A 94 -6.57 -10.24 0.34
C TYR A 94 -6.30 -10.40 1.83
N VAL A 95 -5.30 -9.69 2.33
CA VAL A 95 -4.94 -9.63 3.74
C VAL A 95 -4.93 -8.17 4.17
N GLU A 96 -5.58 -7.86 5.29
CA GLU A 96 -5.63 -6.54 5.91
C GLU A 96 -5.40 -6.71 7.41
N ASP A 97 -4.46 -5.96 7.99
CA ASP A 97 -4.01 -6.08 9.38
C ASP A 97 -3.70 -7.53 9.82
N GLY A 98 -3.08 -8.31 8.92
CA GLY A 98 -2.70 -9.69 9.15
C GLY A 98 -3.85 -10.71 9.06
N ILE A 99 -5.07 -10.25 8.76
CA ILE A 99 -6.26 -11.10 8.64
C ILE A 99 -6.53 -11.40 7.17
N GLU A 100 -6.52 -12.67 6.81
CA GLU A 100 -6.92 -13.13 5.47
C GLU A 100 -8.44 -13.02 5.30
N LEU A 101 -8.89 -12.16 4.37
CA LEU A 101 -10.30 -11.96 4.05
C LEU A 101 -10.71 -12.66 2.75
N ALA A 102 -9.75 -13.01 1.89
CA ALA A 102 -9.96 -13.80 0.68
C ALA A 102 -8.73 -14.67 0.40
N PRO A 103 -8.90 -15.92 -0.07
CA PRO A 103 -7.80 -16.86 -0.22
C PRO A 103 -6.99 -16.64 -1.51
N VAL A 104 -5.73 -17.07 -1.47
CA VAL A 104 -4.84 -17.08 -2.64
C VAL A 104 -5.33 -18.04 -3.74
N VAL A 105 -5.22 -17.61 -4.99
CA VAL A 105 -5.57 -18.40 -6.18
C VAL A 105 -4.30 -18.87 -6.90
N THR A 106 -3.99 -20.17 -6.81
CA THR A 106 -2.78 -20.78 -7.41
C THR A 106 -3.04 -21.59 -8.68
N ARG A 107 -4.33 -21.75 -9.03
CA ARG A 107 -4.78 -22.49 -10.20
C ARG A 107 -4.90 -21.57 -11.40
N GLU A 108 -4.63 -22.12 -12.58
CA GLU A 108 -4.95 -21.45 -13.83
C GLU A 108 -6.46 -21.28 -13.97
N GLY A 109 -6.88 -20.23 -14.67
CA GLY A 109 -8.28 -19.91 -14.84
C GLY A 109 -8.54 -18.92 -15.96
N PRO A 110 -9.82 -18.60 -16.22
CA PRO A 110 -10.18 -17.65 -17.26
C PRO A 110 -9.80 -16.22 -16.89
N GLY A 111 -9.52 -15.40 -17.91
CA GLY A 111 -9.18 -13.98 -17.76
C GLY A 111 -7.78 -13.74 -17.19
N ASN A 112 -7.40 -12.46 -17.09
CA ASN A 112 -6.02 -12.08 -16.75
C ASN A 112 -5.57 -12.58 -15.37
N PHE A 113 -6.48 -12.66 -14.40
CA PHE A 113 -6.16 -13.11 -13.04
C PHE A 113 -5.78 -14.60 -12.95
N GLY A 114 -6.28 -15.41 -13.89
CA GLY A 114 -5.97 -16.84 -13.98
C GLY A 114 -4.71 -17.14 -14.79
N LEU A 115 -4.04 -16.14 -15.38
CA LEU A 115 -2.77 -16.31 -16.08
C LEU A 115 -1.63 -16.50 -15.09
N LEU A 116 -0.79 -17.51 -15.33
CA LEU A 116 0.37 -17.81 -14.49
C LEU A 116 1.68 -17.40 -15.19
N PRO A 117 2.73 -17.06 -14.42
CA PRO A 117 2.71 -16.88 -12.96
C PRO A 117 1.91 -15.62 -12.56
N ASN A 118 1.13 -15.73 -11.48
CA ASN A 118 0.48 -14.59 -10.84
C ASN A 118 1.15 -14.33 -9.49
N GLY A 119 1.02 -13.10 -8.99
CA GLY A 119 1.83 -12.59 -7.90
C GLY A 119 0.99 -12.10 -6.72
N VAL A 120 1.57 -12.23 -5.53
CA VAL A 120 1.10 -11.61 -4.29
C VAL A 120 2.00 -10.41 -4.02
N PHE A 121 1.43 -9.23 -4.02
CA PHE A 121 2.06 -8.06 -3.39
C PHE A 121 1.86 -8.19 -1.88
N CYS A 122 2.95 -8.18 -1.13
CA CYS A 122 3.01 -8.42 0.31
C CYS A 122 3.73 -7.26 0.99
N LEU A 123 3.15 -6.75 2.08
CA LEU A 123 3.71 -5.71 2.94
C LEU A 123 3.85 -6.23 4.37
N ASN A 124 5.03 -6.01 4.96
CA ASN A 124 5.34 -6.31 6.36
C ASN A 124 6.40 -5.35 6.88
N ASP A 125 6.21 -4.78 8.06
CA ASP A 125 7.27 -4.13 8.85
C ASP A 125 8.21 -3.21 8.02
N GLY A 126 7.61 -2.40 7.15
CA GLY A 126 8.32 -1.47 6.27
C GLY A 126 9.03 -2.10 5.06
N ILE A 127 8.64 -3.31 4.68
CA ILE A 127 9.15 -4.05 3.52
C ILE A 127 7.98 -4.38 2.60
N ALA A 128 8.16 -4.05 1.32
CA ALA A 128 7.26 -4.45 0.24
C ALA A 128 7.94 -5.50 -0.65
N GLY A 129 7.18 -6.49 -1.10
CA GLY A 129 7.68 -7.51 -2.02
C GLY A 129 6.59 -8.11 -2.89
N ILE A 130 7.00 -8.64 -4.04
CA ILE A 130 6.13 -9.43 -4.91
C ILE A 130 6.61 -10.88 -4.87
N VAL A 131 5.70 -11.81 -4.56
CA VAL A 131 5.98 -13.24 -4.46
C VAL A 131 5.06 -14.00 -5.41
N GLU A 132 5.59 -14.90 -6.24
CA GLU A 132 4.76 -15.78 -7.07
C GLU A 132 3.82 -16.61 -6.20
N SER A 133 2.54 -16.73 -6.59
CA SER A 133 1.48 -17.23 -5.68
C SER A 133 1.68 -18.68 -5.19
N ARG A 134 2.19 -19.58 -6.03
CA ARG A 134 2.49 -20.95 -5.59
C ARG A 134 3.67 -20.96 -4.63
N SER A 135 4.65 -20.09 -4.84
CA SER A 135 5.81 -19.89 -3.97
C SER A 135 5.39 -19.29 -2.64
N PHE A 136 4.47 -18.33 -2.64
CA PHE A 136 3.85 -17.75 -1.44
C PHE A 136 3.19 -18.83 -0.56
N VAL A 137 2.41 -19.73 -1.17
CA VAL A 137 1.81 -20.87 -0.44
C VAL A 137 2.87 -21.83 0.09
N ARG A 138 3.92 -22.13 -0.70
CA ARG A 138 4.98 -23.05 -0.28
C ARG A 138 5.83 -22.49 0.87
N SER A 139 6.14 -21.19 0.84
CA SER A 139 6.96 -20.54 1.88
C SER A 139 6.18 -20.29 3.17
N ARG A 140 4.83 -20.32 3.13
CA ARG A 140 3.96 -19.92 4.24
C ARG A 140 4.28 -18.51 4.72
N ALA A 141 4.59 -17.62 3.78
CA ALA A 141 4.81 -16.22 4.10
C ALA A 141 3.55 -15.62 4.73
N SER A 142 3.72 -14.87 5.81
CA SER A 142 2.70 -14.01 6.38
C SER A 142 2.88 -12.59 5.86
N CYS A 143 1.79 -11.83 5.72
CA CYS A 143 1.81 -10.41 5.37
C CYS A 143 0.89 -9.65 6.32
N SER A 144 1.25 -8.43 6.72
CA SER A 144 0.33 -7.50 7.38
C SER A 144 -0.72 -7.00 6.39
N PHE A 145 -0.29 -6.71 5.16
CA PHE A 145 -1.20 -6.44 4.05
C PHE A 145 -0.78 -7.23 2.82
N ALA A 146 -1.75 -7.78 2.11
CA ALA A 146 -1.49 -8.45 0.84
C ALA A 146 -2.64 -8.33 -0.14
N THR A 147 -2.30 -8.21 -1.42
CA THR A 147 -3.25 -8.32 -2.52
C THR A 147 -2.65 -9.15 -3.65
N GLN A 148 -3.46 -9.99 -4.28
CA GLN A 148 -3.05 -10.78 -5.43
C GLN A 148 -3.47 -10.13 -6.75
N SER A 149 -2.63 -10.26 -7.76
CA SER A 149 -2.96 -9.94 -9.15
C SER A 149 -2.19 -10.84 -10.13
N GLY A 150 -2.55 -10.80 -11.40
CA GLY A 150 -1.88 -11.55 -12.45
C GLY A 150 -2.18 -11.04 -13.86
N PRO A 151 -1.31 -11.36 -14.84
CA PRO A 151 -0.03 -12.05 -14.68
C PRO A 151 1.07 -11.17 -14.06
N MET A 152 2.14 -11.77 -13.56
CA MET A 152 3.37 -11.04 -13.23
C MET A 152 4.03 -10.55 -14.51
N LEU A 153 4.42 -9.26 -14.55
CA LEU A 153 5.00 -8.63 -15.74
C LEU A 153 6.53 -8.64 -15.74
N VAL A 154 7.17 -8.68 -14.57
CA VAL A 154 8.63 -8.73 -14.43
C VAL A 154 8.97 -9.79 -13.38
N ILE A 155 9.88 -10.69 -13.73
CA ILE A 155 10.33 -11.81 -12.89
C ILE A 155 11.85 -11.88 -12.98
N ASP A 156 12.55 -11.78 -11.85
CA ASP A 156 14.02 -11.81 -11.81
C ASP A 156 14.69 -10.80 -12.77
N GLY A 157 14.05 -9.63 -12.95
CA GLY A 157 14.50 -8.58 -13.86
C GLY A 157 14.23 -8.81 -15.35
N GLN A 158 13.41 -9.81 -15.69
CA GLN A 158 13.03 -10.16 -17.07
C GLN A 158 11.53 -9.93 -17.30
N LEU A 159 11.18 -9.46 -18.50
CA LEU A 159 9.80 -9.28 -18.98
C LEU A 159 9.20 -10.60 -19.48
#